data_AF-A0A9X0BUP7-F1
#
_entry.id   AF-A0A9X0BUP7-F1
#
_cell.length_a   1.000
_cell.length_b   1.000
_cell.length_c   1.000
_cell.angle_alpha   90.00
_cell.angle_beta   90.00
_cell.angle_gamma   90.00
#
_symmetry.space_group_name_H-M   'P 1'
#
loop_
_entity.id
_entity.type
_entity.pdbx_description
1 polymer ?
#
loop_
_entity_poly.entity_id
_entity_poly.type
_entity_poly.pdbx_seq_one_letter_code
_entity_poly.pdbx_strand_id
1 'polypeptide(L)'
;MYTSGWLLSCLSLTLLSSASALTSQDYCPPLGPDYPPPSSLSNDRIFTAAIQEVLSSLDQVTGSNGDLHNDSISVQIFSGRDPKPLAYFAATSEHINTTLGVSSVDENTVFRVGSVSKIFTVTLLLMEEGLWAFSEPIAKYVPELREAAERLRWDPRRRRDAVDYVNWGSITIGELASHLAGIPRDYGELDLSGQAALMEQLGFPALSPSEVPPCGNPDPYMGKSVFTADDEIAEFFKGLIQRHPVVATSSTPVYSNAAFQILAYALEAMTGESFERLLHEDIVVPLGLEATSYFKPDMSVGVIPTEDGEHWWSFDLGDEGPAGGIYSSTRDMTALGQAILNGSLLPASITRRWMKPHSHTSTLDSSVGAPWEIITLENGRPIDIYSKAGDIGAYSSMIALSPDYDVGFTIFFAGTDGHAKVALAADLISAKLFPGLEAAAKDQAASRFGGDYASAEGVNSTISITTDDGPGLQIASWVNNGTDMIQSLMTMSNAQDPSTFSVRLYPTGLDSPGQIAFRAVLPARLSTAGNGPFTSECLTWVTMDAQIYGGIGIDEFVFNFNEAGSVTSITPRVLRATLPKI
;
A
#
# COMPACT_ATOMS: atom_id res chain seq x y z
N MET A 1 36.11 -10.93 27.24
CA MET A 1 36.36 -10.28 28.54
C MET A 1 37.06 -8.95 28.26
N TYR A 2 36.29 -7.89 28.05
CA TYR A 2 36.59 -6.47 28.32
C TYR A 2 35.30 -5.70 28.00
N THR A 3 34.93 -4.83 28.93
CA THR A 3 33.60 -4.26 29.17
C THR A 3 33.37 -2.99 28.35
N SER A 4 32.25 -2.92 27.63
CA SER A 4 31.69 -1.68 27.06
C SER A 4 30.54 -1.19 27.96
N GLY A 5 30.73 -0.02 28.57
CA GLY A 5 29.69 0.72 29.25
C GLY A 5 29.36 1.97 28.43
N TRP A 6 28.18 2.00 27.83
CA TRP A 6 27.58 3.21 27.29
C TRP A 6 26.24 3.42 27.99
N LEU A 7 26.19 4.49 28.78
CA LEU A 7 25.00 5.03 29.42
C LEU A 7 24.15 5.72 28.35
N LEU A 8 23.03 5.11 27.98
CA LEU A 8 21.94 5.79 27.28
C LEU A 8 21.11 6.56 28.31
N SER A 9 21.14 7.89 28.20
CA SER A 9 20.24 8.79 28.91
C SER A 9 18.81 8.57 28.43
N CYS A 10 17.95 8.07 29.32
CA CYS A 10 16.51 8.01 29.11
C CYS A 10 15.94 9.44 28.99
N LEU A 11 15.60 9.87 27.77
CA LEU A 11 14.54 10.87 27.61
C LEU A 11 13.20 10.16 27.82
N SER A 12 12.62 10.40 28.99
CA SER A 12 11.27 10.00 29.33
C SER A 12 10.26 10.76 28.45
N LEU A 13 9.84 10.16 27.33
CA LEU A 13 8.54 10.46 26.75
C LEU A 13 7.49 9.95 27.74
N THR A 14 6.89 10.87 28.49
CA THR A 14 5.66 10.60 29.23
C THR A 14 4.55 10.34 28.22
N LEU A 15 4.33 9.07 27.90
CA LEU A 15 3.08 8.58 27.31
C LEU A 15 1.96 8.93 28.29
N LEU A 16 1.23 10.01 27.98
CA LEU A 16 -0.08 10.29 28.54
C LEU A 16 -1.02 9.17 28.10
N SER A 17 -1.06 8.07 28.86
CA SER A 17 -2.16 7.13 28.82
C SER A 17 -3.38 7.75 29.51
N SER A 18 -3.97 8.77 28.89
CA SER A 18 -5.35 9.14 29.16
C SER A 18 -6.23 8.13 28.40
N ALA A 19 -6.40 6.96 28.99
CA ALA A 19 -7.54 6.09 28.70
C ALA A 19 -8.79 6.83 29.18
N SER A 20 -9.23 7.79 28.38
CA SER A 20 -10.56 8.37 28.50
C SER A 20 -11.53 7.27 28.08
N ALA A 21 -12.20 6.69 29.07
CA ALA A 21 -13.40 5.90 28.87
C ALA A 21 -14.47 6.81 28.22
N LEU A 22 -14.43 6.92 26.90
CA LEU A 22 -15.59 7.29 26.10
C LEU A 22 -16.42 6.02 25.98
N THR A 23 -17.62 6.05 26.54
CA THR A 23 -18.69 5.12 26.22
C THR A 23 -18.87 5.11 24.69
N SER A 24 -18.26 4.15 23.99
CA SER A 24 -18.42 4.06 22.54
C SER A 24 -19.85 3.63 22.26
N GLN A 25 -20.61 4.52 21.65
CA GLN A 25 -21.69 4.08 20.79
C GLN A 25 -21.00 3.24 19.70
N ASP A 26 -21.23 1.92 19.68
CA ASP A 26 -20.65 1.04 18.65
C ASP A 26 -21.32 1.35 17.30
N TYR A 27 -20.78 2.36 16.62
CA TYR A 27 -21.28 2.82 15.32
C TYR A 27 -21.08 1.77 14.22
N CYS A 28 -20.07 0.90 14.35
CA CYS A 28 -19.76 -0.18 13.42
C CYS A 28 -19.78 0.30 11.95
N PRO A 29 -18.92 1.27 11.56
CA PRO A 29 -18.85 1.75 10.18
C PRO A 29 -18.43 0.62 9.22
N PRO A 30 -18.79 0.69 7.93
CA PRO A 30 -18.17 -0.16 6.92
C PRO A 30 -16.66 0.14 6.84
N LEU A 31 -15.86 -0.84 6.45
CA LEU A 31 -14.44 -0.61 6.18
C LEU A 31 -14.29 0.40 5.03
N GLY A 32 -13.51 1.44 5.25
CA GLY A 32 -13.28 2.52 4.30
C GLY A 32 -13.51 3.89 4.95
N PRO A 33 -13.64 4.95 4.13
CA PRO A 33 -13.68 6.31 4.64
C PRO A 33 -15.05 6.69 5.21
N ASP A 34 -15.04 7.46 6.30
CA ASP A 34 -16.25 8.02 6.91
C ASP A 34 -16.91 9.08 6.01
N TYR A 35 -16.10 9.80 5.24
CA TYR A 35 -16.52 10.89 4.37
C TYR A 35 -15.93 10.72 2.95
N PRO A 36 -16.54 11.29 1.89
CA PRO A 36 -15.91 11.30 0.58
C PRO A 36 -14.49 11.89 0.64
N PRO A 37 -13.54 11.39 -0.18
CA PRO A 37 -12.16 11.88 -0.15
C PRO A 37 -12.12 13.40 -0.35
N PRO A 38 -11.34 14.13 0.48
CA PRO A 38 -11.28 15.59 0.40
C PRO A 38 -10.73 16.02 -0.96
N SER A 39 -11.08 17.24 -1.36
CA SER A 39 -10.68 17.79 -2.66
C SER A 39 -10.10 19.20 -2.50
N SER A 40 -9.39 19.67 -3.52
CA SER A 40 -8.75 21.00 -3.50
C SER A 40 -7.85 21.20 -2.27
N LEU A 41 -7.14 20.14 -1.86
CA LEU A 41 -6.37 20.08 -0.62
C LEU A 41 -5.33 21.19 -0.50
N SER A 42 -4.72 21.60 -1.61
CA SER A 42 -3.76 22.72 -1.63
C SER A 42 -4.34 24.06 -1.14
N ASN A 43 -5.67 24.23 -1.18
CA ASN A 43 -6.37 25.44 -0.70
C ASN A 43 -7.08 25.22 0.65
N ASP A 44 -7.07 24.00 1.18
CA ASP A 44 -7.76 23.65 2.42
C ASP A 44 -6.91 24.08 3.64
N ARG A 45 -7.48 24.93 4.50
CA ARG A 45 -6.75 25.51 5.63
C ARG A 45 -6.36 24.46 6.69
N ILE A 46 -7.21 23.46 6.91
CA ILE A 46 -6.97 22.40 7.90
C ILE A 46 -5.84 21.52 7.41
N PHE A 47 -5.92 21.09 6.15
CA PHE A 47 -4.89 20.27 5.53
C PHE A 47 -3.54 20.99 5.41
N THR A 48 -3.53 22.24 4.95
CA THR A 48 -2.28 23.00 4.79
C THR A 48 -1.55 23.23 6.12
N ALA A 49 -2.27 23.36 7.24
CA ALA A 49 -1.66 23.39 8.57
C ALA A 49 -0.98 22.06 8.92
N ALA A 50 -1.65 20.93 8.65
CA ALA A 50 -1.06 19.60 8.87
C ALA A 50 0.20 19.37 8.02
N ILE A 51 0.19 19.80 6.76
CA ILE A 51 1.37 19.74 5.87
C ILE A 51 2.52 20.60 6.40
N GLN A 52 2.26 21.78 6.94
CA GLN A 52 3.31 22.60 7.56
C GLN A 52 3.96 21.89 8.75
N GLU A 53 3.18 21.16 9.56
CA GLU A 53 3.73 20.34 10.64
C GLU A 53 4.59 19.19 10.12
N VAL A 54 4.16 18.50 9.05
CA VAL A 54 4.97 17.46 8.38
C VAL A 54 6.30 18.03 7.93
N LEU A 55 6.28 19.14 7.17
CA LEU A 55 7.49 19.76 6.65
C LEU A 55 8.42 20.23 7.78
N SER A 56 7.86 20.75 8.87
CA SER A 56 8.65 21.15 10.04
C SER A 56 9.29 19.95 10.76
N SER A 57 8.60 18.79 10.83
CA SER A 57 9.17 17.57 11.40
C SER A 57 10.29 17.02 10.53
N LEU A 58 10.13 17.04 9.20
CA LEU A 58 11.18 16.64 8.26
C LEU A 58 12.40 17.57 8.37
N ASP A 59 12.19 18.89 8.36
CA ASP A 59 13.26 19.88 8.55
C ASP A 59 14.04 19.66 9.85
N GLN A 60 13.32 19.37 10.95
CA GLN A 60 13.94 19.09 12.24
C GLN A 60 14.85 17.85 12.21
N VAL A 61 14.41 16.74 11.60
CA VAL A 61 15.20 15.51 11.57
C VAL A 61 16.35 15.56 10.56
N THR A 62 16.28 16.40 9.53
CA THR A 62 17.39 16.62 8.60
C THR A 62 18.33 17.77 9.00
N GLY A 63 17.93 18.60 9.96
CA GLY A 63 18.77 19.68 10.48
C GLY A 63 20.00 19.16 11.23
N SER A 64 20.98 20.01 11.53
CA SER A 64 22.32 19.61 12.02
C SER A 64 22.40 18.73 13.28
N ASN A 65 21.31 18.60 14.05
CA ASN A 65 21.23 17.74 15.24
C ASN A 65 20.18 16.63 15.10
N GLY A 66 19.60 16.46 13.91
CA GLY A 66 18.55 15.48 13.65
C GLY A 66 19.10 14.12 13.21
N ASP A 67 18.26 13.09 13.28
CA ASP A 67 18.65 11.71 13.01
C ASP A 67 19.06 11.46 11.53
N LEU A 68 18.67 12.36 10.62
CA LEU A 68 18.92 12.31 9.18
C LEU A 68 19.90 13.41 8.69
N HIS A 69 20.63 14.08 9.60
CA HIS A 69 21.45 15.25 9.27
C HIS A 69 22.58 15.01 8.26
N ASN A 70 23.05 13.77 8.12
CA ASN A 70 24.14 13.39 7.21
C ASN A 70 23.65 12.69 5.95
N ASP A 71 22.35 12.68 5.71
CA ASP A 71 21.74 11.91 4.63
C ASP A 71 21.06 12.81 3.61
N SER A 72 20.89 12.29 2.40
CA SER A 72 20.11 12.97 1.38
C SER A 72 18.73 12.34 1.28
N ILE A 73 17.69 13.17 1.25
CA ILE A 73 16.29 12.73 1.22
C ILE A 73 15.49 13.59 0.25
N SER A 74 14.57 12.97 -0.47
CA SER A 74 13.55 13.61 -1.30
C SER A 74 12.19 13.02 -0.92
N VAL A 75 11.19 13.88 -0.70
CA VAL A 75 9.83 13.49 -0.29
C VAL A 75 8.83 14.26 -1.14
N GLN A 76 7.81 13.54 -1.64
CA GLN A 76 6.62 14.16 -2.22
C GLN A 76 5.36 13.60 -1.54
N ILE A 77 4.40 14.49 -1.30
CA ILE A 77 3.03 14.15 -0.90
C ILE A 77 2.12 14.60 -2.04
N PHE A 78 1.20 13.74 -2.47
CA PHE A 78 0.39 13.98 -3.67
C PHE A 78 -1.04 13.50 -3.49
N SER A 79 -1.96 14.04 -4.30
CA SER A 79 -3.30 13.50 -4.49
C SER A 79 -3.41 12.84 -5.86
N GLY A 80 -4.21 11.78 -5.99
CA GLY A 80 -4.55 11.19 -7.30
C GLY A 80 -5.36 12.13 -8.21
N ARG A 81 -5.92 13.21 -7.66
CA ARG A 81 -6.77 14.18 -8.38
C ARG A 81 -6.06 15.46 -8.80
N ASP A 82 -5.02 15.85 -8.05
CA ASP A 82 -4.34 17.13 -8.28
C ASP A 82 -3.15 16.93 -9.23
N PRO A 83 -3.01 17.75 -10.28
CA PRO A 83 -1.92 17.61 -11.25
C PRO A 83 -0.54 18.01 -10.70
N LYS A 84 -0.48 18.57 -9.49
CA LYS A 84 0.74 18.98 -8.81
C LYS A 84 0.84 18.30 -7.45
N PRO A 85 2.05 18.03 -6.94
CA PRO A 85 2.21 17.52 -5.58
C PRO A 85 1.64 18.52 -4.57
N LEU A 86 1.05 17.98 -3.51
CA LEU A 86 0.49 18.73 -2.38
C LEU A 86 1.60 19.34 -1.51
N ALA A 87 2.72 18.63 -1.40
CA ALA A 87 3.91 19.10 -0.71
C ALA A 87 5.17 18.44 -1.31
N TYR A 88 6.28 19.13 -1.17
CA TYR A 88 7.60 18.65 -1.57
C TYR A 88 8.62 19.07 -0.51
N PHE A 89 9.55 18.17 -0.21
CA PHE A 89 10.65 18.40 0.71
C PHE A 89 11.90 17.67 0.21
N ALA A 90 13.05 18.31 0.29
CA ALA A 90 14.33 17.64 0.10
C ALA A 90 15.40 18.23 1.01
N ALA A 91 16.34 17.37 1.41
CA ALA A 91 17.58 17.77 2.06
C ALA A 91 18.75 17.05 1.38
N THR A 92 19.87 17.74 1.28
CA THR A 92 21.10 17.23 0.65
C THR A 92 22.18 17.13 1.71
N SER A 93 22.78 15.96 1.83
CA SER A 93 23.94 15.74 2.70
C SER A 93 25.17 16.48 2.19
N GLU A 94 26.02 16.97 3.10
CA GLU A 94 27.36 17.45 2.75
C GLU A 94 28.31 16.30 2.31
N HIS A 95 27.90 15.04 2.54
CA HIS A 95 28.65 13.82 2.23
C HIS A 95 28.18 13.13 0.95
N ILE A 96 27.95 13.92 -0.10
CA ILE A 96 27.70 13.40 -1.46
C ILE A 96 28.86 13.72 -2.40
N ASN A 97 29.06 12.86 -3.39
CA ASN A 97 30.06 13.05 -4.43
C ASN A 97 29.51 13.94 -5.55
N THR A 98 29.73 15.25 -5.44
CA THR A 98 29.30 16.26 -6.41
C THR A 98 30.13 16.29 -7.71
N THR A 99 31.17 15.45 -7.81
CA THR A 99 31.94 15.28 -9.05
C THR A 99 31.31 14.22 -9.95
N LEU A 100 30.72 13.17 -9.36
CA LEU A 100 30.03 12.10 -10.08
C LEU A 100 28.53 12.34 -10.21
N GLY A 101 27.89 12.81 -9.14
CA GLY A 101 26.45 13.02 -9.05
C GLY A 101 26.02 14.47 -9.00
N VAL A 102 24.74 14.68 -8.67
CA VAL A 102 24.16 16.01 -8.48
C VAL A 102 24.84 16.77 -7.34
N SER A 103 24.81 18.09 -7.41
CA SER A 103 25.28 18.97 -6.32
C SER A 103 24.23 19.23 -5.24
N SER A 104 22.96 18.94 -5.54
CA SER A 104 21.81 19.14 -4.66
C SER A 104 20.71 18.17 -5.05
N VAL A 105 20.07 17.56 -4.07
CA VAL A 105 18.88 16.73 -4.26
C VAL A 105 17.67 17.62 -4.51
N ASP A 106 16.92 17.27 -5.54
CA ASP A 106 15.61 17.83 -5.86
C ASP A 106 14.55 16.72 -6.12
N GLU A 107 13.37 17.09 -6.64
CA GLU A 107 12.32 16.13 -7.01
C GLU A 107 12.62 15.29 -8.25
N ASN A 108 13.57 15.71 -9.09
CA ASN A 108 13.95 15.04 -10.33
C ASN A 108 15.21 14.19 -10.16
N THR A 109 15.92 14.36 -9.04
CA THR A 109 17.13 13.61 -8.70
C THR A 109 16.83 12.12 -8.66
N VAL A 110 17.67 11.35 -9.34
CA VAL A 110 17.52 9.89 -9.45
C VAL A 110 18.11 9.20 -8.22
N PHE A 111 17.37 8.21 -7.71
CA PHE A 111 17.78 7.29 -6.67
C PHE A 111 17.61 5.85 -7.19
N ARG A 112 18.27 4.89 -6.54
CA ARG A 112 17.86 3.50 -6.67
C ARG A 112 16.65 3.24 -5.79
N VAL A 113 15.65 2.54 -6.32
CA VAL A 113 14.40 2.30 -5.57
C VAL A 113 14.33 0.91 -4.93
N GLY A 114 15.31 0.05 -5.19
CA GLY A 114 15.37 -1.29 -4.61
C GLY A 114 14.04 -2.02 -4.82
N SER A 115 13.53 -2.64 -3.75
CA SER A 115 12.30 -3.46 -3.80
C SER A 115 10.98 -2.73 -4.10
N VAL A 116 10.98 -1.40 -4.24
CA VAL A 116 9.85 -0.68 -4.87
C VAL A 116 9.67 -1.13 -6.33
N SER A 117 10.72 -1.64 -6.98
CA SER A 117 10.69 -2.23 -8.33
C SER A 117 9.58 -3.27 -8.51
N LYS A 118 9.22 -4.00 -7.45
CA LYS A 118 8.16 -5.02 -7.45
C LYS A 118 6.78 -4.46 -7.81
N ILE A 119 6.53 -3.17 -7.55
CA ILE A 119 5.29 -2.49 -7.93
C ILE A 119 5.16 -2.45 -9.45
N PHE A 120 6.24 -2.15 -10.17
CA PHE A 120 6.24 -2.16 -11.64
C PHE A 120 5.94 -3.56 -12.16
N THR A 121 6.58 -4.59 -11.62
CA THR A 121 6.37 -5.99 -12.04
C THR A 121 4.91 -6.42 -11.91
N VAL A 122 4.25 -6.15 -10.78
CA VAL A 122 2.84 -6.51 -10.63
C VAL A 122 1.93 -5.59 -11.45
N THR A 123 2.27 -4.31 -11.60
CA THR A 123 1.50 -3.38 -12.44
C THR A 123 1.49 -3.85 -13.90
N LEU A 124 2.65 -4.19 -14.48
CA LEU A 124 2.76 -4.71 -15.84
C LEU A 124 1.97 -6.01 -16.01
N LEU A 125 2.11 -6.96 -15.08
CA LEU A 125 1.33 -8.19 -15.11
C LEU A 125 -0.19 -7.93 -15.12
N LEU A 126 -0.66 -6.94 -14.34
CA LEU A 126 -2.07 -6.57 -14.30
C LEU A 126 -2.53 -5.80 -15.54
N MET A 127 -1.64 -5.06 -16.20
CA MET A 127 -1.94 -4.35 -17.43
C MET A 127 -2.07 -5.32 -18.62
N GLU A 128 -1.12 -6.25 -18.74
CA GLU A 128 -1.05 -7.21 -19.84
C GLU A 128 -2.10 -8.33 -19.70
N GLU A 129 -2.19 -8.91 -18.51
CA GLU A 129 -3.01 -10.10 -18.30
C GLU A 129 -4.17 -9.84 -17.33
N GLY A 130 -4.04 -8.90 -16.39
CA GLY A 130 -5.07 -8.64 -15.38
C GLY A 130 -5.17 -9.74 -14.32
N LEU A 131 -6.18 -9.62 -13.45
CA LEU A 131 -6.26 -10.43 -12.22
C LEU A 131 -6.51 -11.93 -12.43
N TRP A 132 -6.93 -12.38 -13.60
CA TRP A 132 -7.14 -13.82 -13.81
C TRP A 132 -5.82 -14.59 -13.83
N ALA A 133 -4.72 -13.95 -14.26
CA ALA A 133 -3.39 -14.54 -14.25
C ALA A 133 -2.98 -15.00 -12.84
N PHE A 134 -3.46 -14.32 -11.78
CA PHE A 134 -3.11 -14.68 -10.40
C PHE A 134 -3.55 -16.09 -10.01
N SER A 135 -4.57 -16.66 -10.66
CA SER A 135 -5.03 -18.03 -10.40
C SER A 135 -4.31 -19.08 -11.26
N GLU A 136 -3.47 -18.66 -12.20
CA GLU A 136 -2.80 -19.57 -13.11
C GLU A 136 -1.56 -20.19 -12.46
N PRO A 137 -1.32 -21.50 -12.65
CA PRO A 137 -0.11 -22.16 -12.18
C PRO A 137 1.14 -21.59 -12.87
N ILE A 138 2.19 -21.26 -12.10
CA ILE A 138 3.42 -20.70 -12.67
C ILE A 138 4.11 -21.65 -13.65
N ALA A 139 4.06 -22.96 -13.37
CA ALA A 139 4.58 -24.02 -14.23
C ALA A 139 3.92 -24.07 -15.63
N LYS A 140 2.82 -23.34 -15.86
CA LYS A 140 2.25 -23.16 -17.19
C LYS A 140 3.12 -22.27 -18.07
N TYR A 141 3.81 -21.29 -17.51
CA TYR A 141 4.53 -20.26 -18.28
C TYR A 141 6.05 -20.44 -18.23
N VAL A 142 6.58 -21.00 -17.14
CA VAL A 142 8.03 -21.20 -16.96
C VAL A 142 8.42 -22.67 -17.24
N PRO A 143 9.12 -22.98 -18.33
CA PRO A 143 9.44 -24.36 -18.74
C PRO A 143 10.21 -25.18 -17.70
N GLU A 144 11.18 -24.59 -17.03
CA GLU A 144 12.04 -25.23 -16.03
C GLU A 144 11.21 -25.69 -14.82
N LEU A 145 10.26 -24.85 -14.40
CA LEU A 145 9.32 -25.15 -13.32
C LEU A 145 8.29 -26.20 -13.74
N ARG A 146 7.89 -26.20 -15.02
CA ARG A 146 7.05 -27.27 -15.59
C ARG A 146 7.74 -28.62 -15.50
N GLU A 147 9.00 -28.69 -15.93
CA GLU A 147 9.79 -29.91 -15.86
C GLU A 147 9.98 -30.37 -14.41
N ALA A 148 10.26 -29.46 -13.48
CA ALA A 148 10.35 -29.78 -12.05
C ALA A 148 9.03 -30.35 -11.51
N ALA A 149 7.90 -29.74 -11.86
CA ALA A 149 6.57 -30.21 -11.46
C ALA A 149 6.24 -31.59 -12.05
N GLU A 150 6.61 -31.86 -13.30
CA GLU A 150 6.43 -33.16 -13.95
C GLU A 150 7.30 -34.24 -13.29
N ARG A 151 8.58 -33.95 -13.04
CA ARG A 151 9.49 -34.87 -12.33
C ARG A 151 8.95 -35.23 -10.94
N LEU A 152 8.46 -34.24 -10.19
CA LEU A 152 7.85 -34.47 -8.88
C LEU A 152 6.57 -35.31 -8.98
N ARG A 153 5.72 -35.04 -9.99
CA ARG A 153 4.45 -35.77 -10.21
C ARG A 153 4.67 -37.26 -10.42
N TRP A 154 5.73 -37.64 -11.14
CA TRP A 154 6.01 -39.04 -11.49
C TRP A 154 6.91 -39.78 -10.51
N ASP A 155 7.42 -39.14 -9.45
CA ASP A 155 8.16 -39.77 -8.36
C ASP A 155 7.29 -39.88 -7.08
N PRO A 156 6.71 -41.06 -6.77
CA PRO A 156 5.82 -41.23 -5.61
C PRO A 156 6.50 -41.08 -4.25
N ARG A 157 7.83 -41.11 -4.18
CA ARG A 157 8.58 -40.86 -2.94
C ARG A 157 8.72 -39.36 -2.74
N ARG A 158 9.28 -38.65 -3.73
CA ARG A 158 9.46 -37.19 -3.67
C ARG A 158 8.14 -36.44 -3.56
N ARG A 159 7.08 -36.89 -4.24
CA ARG A 159 5.75 -36.27 -4.17
C ARG A 159 5.15 -36.24 -2.75
N ARG A 160 5.57 -37.15 -1.86
CA ARG A 160 5.12 -37.18 -0.45
C ARG A 160 6.08 -36.47 0.50
N ASP A 161 7.17 -35.94 -0.04
CA ASP A 161 8.21 -35.27 0.70
C ASP A 161 8.09 -33.75 0.48
N ALA A 162 7.18 -33.15 1.25
CA ALA A 162 6.96 -31.71 1.25
C ALA A 162 8.03 -30.95 2.05
N VAL A 163 9.03 -31.66 2.60
CA VAL A 163 10.14 -31.07 3.36
C VAL A 163 11.27 -30.71 2.40
N ASP A 164 11.62 -31.63 1.49
CA ASP A 164 12.78 -31.45 0.61
C ASP A 164 12.42 -30.95 -0.80
N TYR A 165 11.14 -31.01 -1.21
CA TYR A 165 10.73 -30.68 -2.59
C TYR A 165 9.61 -29.66 -2.67
N VAL A 166 9.87 -28.57 -3.39
CA VAL A 166 8.86 -27.57 -3.76
C VAL A 166 7.90 -28.16 -4.78
N ASN A 167 6.59 -28.09 -4.52
CA ASN A 167 5.58 -28.45 -5.50
C ASN A 167 5.27 -27.28 -6.46
N TRP A 168 6.17 -27.04 -7.41
CA TRP A 168 6.01 -25.97 -8.41
C TRP A 168 4.72 -26.05 -9.23
N GLY A 169 4.12 -27.25 -9.34
CA GLY A 169 2.85 -27.45 -10.02
C GLY A 169 1.62 -26.96 -9.26
N SER A 170 1.74 -26.62 -7.97
CA SER A 170 0.67 -26.01 -7.17
C SER A 170 0.83 -24.51 -6.93
N ILE A 171 1.99 -23.94 -7.24
CA ILE A 171 2.25 -22.50 -7.05
C ILE A 171 1.62 -21.74 -8.20
N THR A 172 0.93 -20.65 -7.86
CA THR A 172 0.29 -19.72 -8.78
C THR A 172 1.08 -18.42 -8.91
N ILE A 173 0.80 -17.67 -9.96
CA ILE A 173 1.34 -16.32 -10.16
C ILE A 173 0.95 -15.39 -9.01
N GLY A 174 -0.28 -15.49 -8.52
CA GLY A 174 -0.76 -14.67 -7.40
C GLY A 174 0.00 -14.97 -6.10
N GLU A 175 0.34 -16.23 -5.85
CA GLU A 175 1.16 -16.62 -4.69
C GLU A 175 2.60 -16.11 -4.80
N LEU A 176 3.17 -16.02 -6.00
CA LEU A 176 4.47 -15.37 -6.18
C LEU A 176 4.38 -13.86 -5.94
N ALA A 177 3.38 -13.21 -6.53
CA ALA A 177 3.19 -11.76 -6.43
C ALA A 177 2.88 -11.30 -4.99
N SER A 178 2.28 -12.17 -4.17
CA SER A 178 1.90 -11.92 -2.77
C SER A 178 2.83 -12.55 -1.73
N HIS A 179 4.00 -13.06 -2.14
CA HIS A 179 4.94 -13.73 -1.24
C HIS A 179 4.35 -14.95 -0.50
N LEU A 180 3.33 -15.60 -1.05
CA LEU A 180 2.66 -16.78 -0.49
C LEU A 180 3.11 -18.10 -1.13
N ALA A 181 4.05 -18.07 -2.08
CA ALA A 181 4.53 -19.28 -2.75
C ALA A 181 5.32 -20.24 -1.84
N GLY A 182 5.82 -19.77 -0.69
CA GLY A 182 6.59 -20.59 0.26
C GLY A 182 7.97 -21.02 -0.24
N ILE A 183 8.51 -20.32 -1.25
CA ILE A 183 9.81 -20.60 -1.87
C ILE A 183 10.95 -19.81 -1.19
N PRO A 184 12.23 -20.17 -1.43
CA PRO A 184 13.37 -19.42 -0.92
C PRO A 184 13.34 -17.94 -1.29
N ARG A 185 13.99 -17.14 -0.44
CA ARG A 185 14.07 -15.69 -0.61
C ARG A 185 14.76 -15.33 -1.93
N ASP A 186 15.95 -15.87 -2.12
CA ASP A 186 16.85 -15.59 -3.22
C ASP A 186 17.57 -16.89 -3.67
N TYR A 187 18.31 -16.83 -4.77
CA TYR A 187 19.27 -17.87 -5.16
C TYR A 187 20.64 -17.26 -5.46
N GLY A 188 21.68 -17.77 -4.79
CA GLY A 188 23.04 -17.21 -4.84
C GLY A 188 23.17 -15.92 -4.02
N GLU A 189 22.17 -15.04 -4.10
CA GLU A 189 22.19 -13.75 -3.41
C GLU A 189 22.12 -13.97 -1.89
N LEU A 190 22.94 -13.24 -1.14
CA LEU A 190 23.12 -13.40 0.31
C LEU A 190 23.63 -14.78 0.76
N ASP A 191 24.13 -15.62 -0.16
CA ASP A 191 24.72 -16.91 0.18
C ASP A 191 26.07 -16.70 0.92
N LEU A 192 26.17 -17.28 2.12
CA LEU A 192 27.34 -17.09 2.98
C LEU A 192 28.57 -17.93 2.53
N SER A 193 28.47 -18.69 1.44
CA SER A 193 29.59 -19.44 0.86
C SER A 193 30.73 -18.53 0.38
N GLY A 194 30.46 -17.28 0.01
CA GLY A 194 31.50 -16.27 -0.24
C GLY A 194 32.38 -15.98 0.99
N GLN A 195 31.86 -16.27 2.19
CA GLN A 195 32.55 -16.14 3.47
C GLN A 195 32.83 -17.52 4.11
N ALA A 196 32.97 -18.57 3.30
CA ALA A 196 33.08 -19.97 3.79
C ALA A 196 34.11 -20.14 4.92
N ALA A 197 35.29 -19.53 4.80
CA ALA A 197 36.33 -19.62 5.82
C ALA A 197 35.90 -19.04 7.18
N LEU A 198 35.12 -17.95 7.19
CA LEU A 198 34.54 -17.39 8.41
C LEU A 198 33.44 -18.31 8.94
N MET A 199 32.55 -18.79 8.07
CA MET A 199 31.46 -19.70 8.46
C MET A 199 31.99 -20.98 9.09
N GLU A 200 33.04 -21.58 8.53
CA GLU A 200 33.72 -22.74 9.11
C GLU A 200 34.28 -22.45 10.51
N GLN A 201 34.91 -21.28 10.71
CA GLN A 201 35.39 -20.85 12.03
C GLN A 201 34.24 -20.67 13.04
N LEU A 202 33.05 -20.29 12.56
CA LEU A 202 31.83 -20.16 13.36
C LEU A 202 31.12 -21.51 13.60
N GLY A 203 31.69 -22.63 13.13
CA GLY A 203 31.19 -23.99 13.38
C GLY A 203 30.27 -24.54 12.30
N PHE A 204 30.14 -23.88 11.15
CA PHE A 204 29.45 -24.43 9.98
C PHE A 204 30.33 -25.47 9.27
N PRO A 205 29.75 -26.43 8.55
CA PRO A 205 30.53 -27.42 7.81
C PRO A 205 31.30 -26.77 6.65
N ALA A 206 32.46 -27.35 6.32
CA ALA A 206 33.18 -26.97 5.10
C ALA A 206 32.36 -27.35 3.86
N LEU A 207 32.33 -26.45 2.88
CA LEU A 207 31.58 -26.65 1.63
C LEU A 207 32.47 -27.28 0.56
N SER A 208 31.91 -28.25 -0.18
CA SER A 208 32.50 -28.69 -1.43
C SER A 208 32.29 -27.65 -2.54
N PRO A 209 33.14 -27.62 -3.59
CA PRO A 209 32.97 -26.67 -4.69
C PRO A 209 31.60 -26.75 -5.38
N SER A 210 30.93 -27.91 -5.37
CA SER A 210 29.58 -28.08 -5.94
C SER A 210 28.45 -27.52 -5.07
N GLU A 211 28.72 -27.22 -3.80
CA GLU A 211 27.76 -26.61 -2.87
C GLU A 211 27.83 -25.08 -2.90
N VAL A 212 28.83 -24.51 -3.58
CA VAL A 212 28.96 -23.07 -3.78
C VAL A 212 28.19 -22.69 -5.05
N PRO A 213 27.18 -21.81 -4.98
CA PRO A 213 26.47 -21.34 -6.16
C PRO A 213 27.43 -20.74 -7.19
N PRO A 214 27.36 -21.14 -8.47
CA PRO A 214 28.25 -20.62 -9.50
C PRO A 214 27.91 -19.19 -9.91
N CYS A 215 26.66 -18.76 -9.70
CA CYS A 215 26.13 -17.45 -10.05
C CYS A 215 25.28 -16.88 -8.90
N GLY A 216 24.90 -15.61 -9.02
CA GLY A 216 24.08 -14.91 -8.03
C GLY A 216 24.83 -14.52 -6.76
N ASN A 217 26.15 -14.70 -6.66
CA ASN A 217 26.91 -14.16 -5.51
C ASN A 217 27.22 -12.68 -5.77
N PRO A 218 26.55 -11.75 -5.06
CA PRO A 218 26.61 -10.33 -5.30
C PRO A 218 27.65 -9.73 -4.39
N ASP A 219 28.90 -10.16 -4.46
CA ASP A 219 29.91 -9.32 -3.84
C ASP A 219 30.04 -8.10 -4.77
N PRO A 220 29.62 -6.88 -4.37
CA PRO A 220 29.84 -5.68 -5.18
C PRO A 220 31.35 -5.41 -5.42
N TYR A 221 32.23 -6.08 -4.66
CA TYR A 221 33.67 -6.09 -4.82
C TYR A 221 34.20 -7.25 -5.67
N MET A 222 33.38 -8.24 -6.03
CA MET A 222 33.70 -9.24 -7.05
C MET A 222 33.13 -8.78 -8.39
N GLY A 223 34.01 -8.68 -9.39
CA GLY A 223 33.66 -8.17 -10.72
C GLY A 223 32.51 -8.94 -11.40
N LYS A 224 31.99 -8.34 -12.48
CA LYS A 224 30.86 -8.82 -13.30
C LYS A 224 30.84 -10.34 -13.46
N SER A 225 29.63 -10.91 -13.42
CA SER A 225 29.36 -12.30 -13.78
C SER A 225 30.10 -12.69 -15.07
N VAL A 226 30.71 -13.87 -15.04
CA VAL A 226 31.49 -14.44 -16.16
C VAL A 226 30.58 -15.25 -17.11
N PHE A 227 29.27 -15.31 -16.83
CA PHE A 227 28.28 -16.08 -17.58
C PHE A 227 27.58 -15.24 -18.66
N THR A 228 27.03 -15.91 -19.68
CA THR A 228 26.09 -15.28 -20.62
C THR A 228 24.69 -15.28 -20.00
N ALA A 229 23.78 -14.41 -20.46
CA ALA A 229 22.41 -14.32 -19.91
C ALA A 229 21.66 -15.68 -19.93
N ASP A 230 21.77 -16.44 -21.03
CA ASP A 230 21.15 -17.77 -21.12
C ASP A 230 21.74 -18.76 -20.10
N ASP A 231 23.05 -18.66 -19.82
CA ASP A 231 23.71 -19.49 -18.81
C ASP A 231 23.26 -19.11 -17.39
N GLU A 232 22.96 -17.83 -17.13
CA GLU A 232 22.48 -17.34 -15.83
C GLU A 232 21.07 -17.81 -15.51
N ILE A 233 20.13 -17.75 -16.46
CA ILE A 233 18.77 -18.29 -16.29
C ILE A 233 18.81 -19.79 -16.00
N ALA A 234 19.61 -20.53 -16.77
CA ALA A 234 19.74 -21.98 -16.60
C ALA A 234 20.32 -22.34 -15.23
N GLU A 235 21.38 -21.65 -14.78
CA GLU A 235 21.98 -21.88 -13.47
C GLU A 235 21.07 -21.43 -12.31
N PHE A 236 20.34 -20.33 -12.46
CA PHE A 236 19.32 -19.88 -11.50
C PHE A 236 18.27 -20.97 -11.25
N PHE A 237 17.63 -21.49 -12.31
CA PHE A 237 16.61 -22.53 -12.13
C PHE A 237 17.20 -23.85 -11.66
N LYS A 238 18.37 -24.24 -12.17
CA LYS A 238 19.06 -25.46 -11.75
C LYS A 238 19.31 -25.47 -10.26
N GLY A 239 19.70 -24.34 -9.67
CA GLY A 239 19.94 -24.23 -8.24
C GLY A 239 18.69 -23.98 -7.42
N LEU A 240 17.79 -23.09 -7.86
CA LEU A 240 16.55 -22.79 -7.14
C LEU A 240 15.65 -24.02 -7.01
N ILE A 241 15.52 -24.85 -8.05
CA ILE A 241 14.71 -26.08 -8.01
C ILE A 241 15.26 -27.11 -7.00
N GLN A 242 16.54 -27.04 -6.66
CA GLN A 242 17.17 -27.92 -5.66
C GLN A 242 16.98 -27.41 -4.23
N ARG A 243 16.56 -26.16 -4.05
CA ARG A 243 16.31 -25.59 -2.72
C ARG A 243 15.01 -26.15 -2.15
N HIS A 244 15.02 -26.36 -0.85
CA HIS A 244 13.85 -26.83 -0.11
C HIS A 244 12.81 -25.71 0.03
N PRO A 245 11.50 -26.04 0.11
CA PRO A 245 10.48 -25.05 0.47
C PRO A 245 10.77 -24.46 1.85
N VAL A 246 10.47 -23.17 2.03
CA VAL A 246 10.55 -22.51 3.34
C VAL A 246 9.31 -22.87 4.16
N VAL A 247 8.15 -22.81 3.52
CA VAL A 247 6.84 -23.21 4.07
C VAL A 247 5.98 -23.80 2.95
N ALA A 248 4.84 -24.41 3.31
CA ALA A 248 3.89 -24.84 2.28
C ALA A 248 3.31 -23.62 1.53
N THR A 249 3.06 -23.76 0.23
CA THR A 249 2.39 -22.72 -0.56
C THR A 249 1.05 -22.33 0.08
N SER A 250 0.71 -21.04 0.03
CA SER A 250 -0.47 -20.44 0.67
C SER A 250 -0.56 -20.56 2.21
N SER A 251 0.51 -20.97 2.91
CA SER A 251 0.44 -21.15 4.37
C SER A 251 0.67 -19.86 5.18
N THR A 252 1.72 -19.10 4.86
CA THR A 252 2.08 -17.83 5.50
C THR A 252 2.95 -17.02 4.55
N PRO A 253 2.89 -15.68 4.57
CA PRO A 253 3.76 -14.87 3.71
C PRO A 253 5.23 -15.08 4.09
N VAL A 254 6.06 -15.32 3.08
CA VAL A 254 7.53 -15.42 3.15
C VAL A 254 8.09 -14.64 1.97
N TYR A 255 8.79 -13.54 2.28
CA TYR A 255 9.35 -12.65 1.27
C TYR A 255 10.32 -13.39 0.34
N SER A 256 10.21 -13.13 -0.97
CA SER A 256 11.07 -13.72 -2.00
C SER A 256 11.29 -12.74 -3.14
N ASN A 257 12.56 -12.42 -3.43
CA ASN A 257 12.95 -11.70 -4.63
C ASN A 257 12.97 -12.65 -5.84
N ALA A 258 13.38 -13.91 -5.65
CA ALA A 258 13.32 -14.95 -6.68
C ALA A 258 11.91 -15.10 -7.27
N ALA A 259 10.86 -14.91 -6.46
CA ALA A 259 9.48 -14.88 -6.95
C ALA A 259 9.24 -13.82 -8.03
N PHE A 260 9.84 -12.63 -7.92
CA PHE A 260 9.65 -11.52 -8.86
C PHE A 260 10.50 -11.67 -10.13
N GLN A 261 11.67 -12.29 -10.02
CA GLN A 261 12.42 -12.75 -11.18
C GLN A 261 11.63 -13.80 -11.98
N ILE A 262 11.03 -14.78 -11.30
CA ILE A 262 10.15 -15.78 -11.94
C ILE A 262 8.92 -15.14 -12.58
N LEU A 263 8.31 -14.13 -11.93
CA LEU A 263 7.16 -13.40 -12.46
C LEU A 263 7.52 -12.67 -13.76
N ALA A 264 8.71 -12.08 -13.85
CA ALA A 264 9.17 -11.44 -15.07
C ALA A 264 9.30 -12.46 -16.21
N TYR A 265 9.96 -13.60 -16.01
CA TYR A 265 10.03 -14.64 -17.04
C TYR A 265 8.66 -15.16 -17.46
N ALA A 266 7.71 -15.28 -16.53
CA ALA A 266 6.34 -15.65 -16.86
C ALA A 266 5.65 -14.58 -17.72
N LEU A 267 5.80 -13.30 -17.37
CA LEU A 267 5.26 -12.17 -18.13
C LEU A 267 5.85 -12.10 -19.54
N GLU A 268 7.17 -12.28 -19.68
CA GLU A 268 7.84 -12.32 -20.98
C GLU A 268 7.37 -13.51 -21.82
N ALA A 269 7.16 -14.68 -21.20
CA ALA A 269 6.61 -15.85 -21.88
C ALA A 269 5.14 -15.68 -22.30
N MET A 270 4.36 -14.89 -21.56
CA MET A 270 2.95 -14.57 -21.87
C MET A 270 2.83 -13.61 -23.05
N THR A 271 3.62 -12.54 -23.02
CA THR A 271 3.53 -11.42 -23.97
C THR A 271 4.40 -11.61 -25.21
N GLY A 272 5.53 -12.32 -25.06
CA GLY A 272 6.59 -12.40 -26.07
C GLY A 272 7.49 -11.15 -26.11
N GLU A 273 7.36 -10.23 -25.16
CA GLU A 273 8.17 -9.02 -25.05
C GLU A 273 9.06 -9.05 -23.80
N SER A 274 10.20 -8.34 -23.81
CA SER A 274 11.08 -8.27 -22.64
C SER A 274 10.49 -7.37 -21.54
N PHE A 275 10.83 -7.65 -20.28
CA PHE A 275 10.41 -6.84 -19.14
C PHE A 275 10.80 -5.36 -19.30
N GLU A 276 12.03 -5.11 -19.78
CA GLU A 276 12.53 -3.76 -20.06
C GLU A 276 11.62 -3.00 -21.04
N ARG A 277 11.22 -3.67 -22.12
CA ARG A 277 10.38 -3.08 -23.16
C ARG A 277 8.98 -2.79 -22.64
N LEU A 278 8.37 -3.73 -21.91
CA LEU A 278 7.07 -3.55 -21.26
C LEU A 278 7.10 -2.38 -20.26
N LEU A 279 8.11 -2.33 -19.38
CA LEU A 279 8.31 -1.22 -18.45
C LEU A 279 8.37 0.13 -19.19
N HIS A 280 9.14 0.18 -20.28
CA HIS A 280 9.32 1.41 -21.05
C HIS A 280 8.04 1.83 -21.78
N GLU A 281 7.41 0.91 -22.52
CA GLU A 281 6.28 1.22 -23.41
C GLU A 281 4.95 1.37 -22.69
N ASP A 282 4.73 0.63 -21.60
CA ASP A 282 3.43 0.59 -20.93
C ASP A 282 3.37 1.51 -19.71
N ILE A 283 4.51 1.80 -19.07
CA ILE A 283 4.55 2.63 -17.86
C ILE A 283 5.33 3.93 -18.10
N VAL A 284 6.60 3.86 -18.50
CA VAL A 284 7.48 5.04 -18.59
C VAL A 284 6.97 6.05 -19.61
N VAL A 285 6.71 5.62 -20.85
CA VAL A 285 6.23 6.52 -21.92
C VAL A 285 4.83 7.06 -21.65
N PRO A 286 3.81 6.25 -21.28
CA PRO A 286 2.45 6.76 -21.09
C PRO A 286 2.30 7.71 -19.90
N LEU A 287 3.10 7.52 -18.85
CA LEU A 287 3.10 8.42 -17.69
C LEU A 287 4.11 9.58 -17.82
N GLY A 288 4.97 9.57 -18.85
CA GLY A 288 6.00 10.59 -19.04
C GLY A 288 7.04 10.60 -17.93
N LEU A 289 7.49 9.42 -17.50
CA LEU A 289 8.50 9.27 -16.44
C LEU A 289 9.89 9.60 -17.01
N GLU A 290 10.48 10.73 -16.60
CA GLU A 290 11.73 11.25 -17.20
C GLU A 290 13.00 10.68 -16.53
N ALA A 291 12.86 10.18 -15.31
CA ALA A 291 13.93 9.79 -14.41
C ALA A 291 13.88 8.29 -14.04
N THR A 292 12.94 7.54 -14.62
CA THR A 292 12.72 6.12 -14.35
C THR A 292 13.37 5.25 -15.42
N SER A 293 14.24 4.32 -15.01
CA SER A 293 14.94 3.43 -15.93
C SER A 293 15.18 2.04 -15.37
N TYR A 294 15.15 1.05 -16.26
CA TYR A 294 15.55 -0.33 -15.95
C TYR A 294 17.07 -0.45 -15.78
N PHE A 295 17.82 0.11 -16.74
CA PHE A 295 19.27 0.12 -16.70
C PHE A 295 19.83 1.32 -15.96
N LYS A 296 21.07 1.17 -15.48
CA LYS A 296 21.83 2.21 -14.79
C LYS A 296 21.91 3.51 -15.62
N PRO A 297 21.35 4.62 -15.13
CA PRO A 297 21.50 5.92 -15.80
C PRO A 297 22.91 6.49 -15.56
N ASP A 298 23.20 7.60 -16.26
CA ASP A 298 24.41 8.38 -15.99
C ASP A 298 24.41 8.85 -14.52
N MET A 299 25.58 8.86 -13.87
CA MET A 299 25.65 9.22 -12.45
C MET A 299 25.30 10.69 -12.23
N SER A 300 25.47 11.55 -13.24
CA SER A 300 25.23 13.00 -13.13
C SER A 300 23.77 13.39 -12.83
N VAL A 301 22.81 12.48 -13.04
CA VAL A 301 21.40 12.70 -12.66
C VAL A 301 21.08 12.17 -11.26
N GLY A 302 22.00 11.43 -10.65
CA GLY A 302 21.81 10.74 -9.39
C GLY A 302 22.43 11.44 -8.20
N VAL A 303 21.88 11.19 -7.00
CA VAL A 303 22.60 11.48 -5.76
C VAL A 303 23.54 10.32 -5.43
N ILE A 304 24.82 10.62 -5.21
CA ILE A 304 25.85 9.61 -4.98
C ILE A 304 26.46 9.85 -3.60
N PRO A 305 26.11 9.06 -2.56
CA PRO A 305 26.78 9.13 -1.25
C PRO A 305 28.29 8.88 -1.38
N THR A 306 29.11 9.55 -0.56
CA THR A 306 30.56 9.34 -0.60
C THR A 306 30.98 7.96 -0.11
N GLU A 307 30.23 7.38 0.82
CA GLU A 307 30.46 6.04 1.35
C GLU A 307 29.79 5.01 0.44
N ASP A 308 30.60 4.24 -0.30
CA ASP A 308 30.22 3.18 -1.24
C ASP A 308 29.14 3.53 -2.30
N GLY A 309 28.74 4.80 -2.41
CA GLY A 309 27.61 5.21 -3.24
C GLY A 309 27.84 4.97 -4.73
N GLU A 310 29.07 5.07 -5.22
CA GLU A 310 29.41 4.75 -6.61
C GLU A 310 29.27 3.24 -6.90
N HIS A 311 29.71 2.40 -5.97
CA HIS A 311 29.60 0.95 -6.08
C HIS A 311 28.13 0.53 -6.04
N TRP A 312 27.39 0.98 -5.03
CA TRP A 312 25.96 0.69 -4.94
C TRP A 312 25.12 1.31 -6.05
N TRP A 313 25.52 2.45 -6.61
CA TRP A 313 24.88 3.00 -7.80
C TRP A 313 25.07 2.09 -9.01
N SER A 314 26.28 1.53 -9.18
CA SER A 314 26.65 0.75 -10.36
C SER A 314 26.44 -0.75 -10.22
N PHE A 315 25.97 -1.20 -9.06
CA PHE A 315 25.73 -2.60 -8.77
C PHE A 315 24.60 -3.16 -9.65
N ASP A 316 24.92 -4.13 -10.50
CA ASP A 316 23.98 -4.71 -11.45
C ASP A 316 23.34 -5.97 -10.86
N LEU A 317 22.02 -5.97 -10.71
CA LEU A 317 21.24 -7.11 -10.21
C LEU A 317 20.94 -8.15 -11.32
N GLY A 318 21.34 -7.87 -12.57
CA GLY A 318 21.06 -8.72 -13.71
C GLY A 318 19.56 -9.01 -13.83
N ASP A 319 19.22 -10.29 -13.97
CA ASP A 319 17.84 -10.74 -14.16
C ASP A 319 16.96 -10.58 -12.89
N GLU A 320 17.54 -10.25 -11.72
CA GLU A 320 16.77 -9.87 -10.53
C GLU A 320 16.29 -8.39 -10.59
N GLY A 321 16.59 -7.66 -11.67
CA GLY A 321 16.11 -6.31 -11.94
C GLY A 321 14.61 -6.06 -11.64
N PRO A 322 13.68 -6.94 -12.04
CA PRO A 322 12.24 -6.83 -11.73
C PRO A 322 11.91 -6.89 -10.22
N ALA A 323 12.82 -7.42 -9.41
CA ALA A 323 12.67 -7.45 -7.96
C ALA A 323 13.29 -6.21 -7.28
N GLY A 324 14.35 -5.60 -7.83
CA GLY A 324 15.12 -4.58 -7.12
C GLY A 324 15.95 -3.58 -7.93
N GLY A 325 15.99 -3.68 -9.26
CA GLY A 325 16.99 -3.01 -10.10
C GLY A 325 16.64 -1.61 -10.58
N ILE A 326 15.39 -1.15 -10.45
CA ILE A 326 14.92 0.09 -11.07
C ILE A 326 15.51 1.33 -10.39
N TYR A 327 15.72 2.37 -11.20
CA TYR A 327 16.06 3.73 -10.79
C TYR A 327 14.86 4.63 -11.05
N SER A 328 14.64 5.64 -10.20
CA SER A 328 13.53 6.60 -10.38
C SER A 328 13.79 7.90 -9.61
N SER A 329 12.84 8.84 -9.67
CA SER A 329 12.75 10.04 -8.85
C SER A 329 11.45 10.08 -8.05
N THR A 330 11.35 10.95 -7.05
CA THR A 330 10.09 11.12 -6.29
C THR A 330 8.98 11.71 -7.16
N ARG A 331 9.31 12.55 -8.15
CA ARG A 331 8.36 13.06 -9.13
C ARG A 331 7.77 11.95 -10.00
N ASP A 332 8.60 11.04 -10.51
CA ASP A 332 8.14 9.94 -11.34
C ASP A 332 7.32 8.93 -10.54
N MET A 333 7.78 8.55 -9.34
CA MET A 333 7.01 7.66 -8.47
C MET A 333 5.71 8.27 -7.98
N THR A 334 5.64 9.60 -7.85
CA THR A 334 4.39 10.33 -7.62
C THR A 334 3.44 10.16 -8.80
N ALA A 335 3.91 10.32 -10.05
CA ALA A 335 3.10 10.10 -11.23
C ALA A 335 2.55 8.66 -11.30
N LEU A 336 3.39 7.65 -10.99
CA LEU A 336 2.92 6.26 -10.87
C LEU A 336 1.87 6.09 -9.77
N GLY A 337 2.10 6.64 -8.57
CA GLY A 337 1.15 6.57 -7.46
C GLY A 337 -0.19 7.24 -7.77
N GLN A 338 -0.15 8.40 -8.43
CA GLN A 338 -1.35 9.08 -8.92
C GLN A 338 -2.09 8.21 -9.94
N ALA A 339 -1.35 7.59 -10.86
CA ALA A 339 -1.94 6.75 -11.90
C ALA A 339 -2.63 5.49 -11.35
N ILE A 340 -2.09 4.93 -10.26
CA ILE A 340 -2.72 3.84 -9.51
C ILE A 340 -4.00 4.32 -8.84
N LEU A 341 -3.95 5.42 -8.08
CA LEU A 341 -5.09 5.93 -7.31
C LEU A 341 -6.26 6.38 -8.20
N ASN A 342 -5.96 7.09 -9.29
CA ASN A 342 -6.98 7.59 -10.21
C ASN A 342 -7.44 6.56 -11.26
N GLY A 343 -6.80 5.38 -11.31
CA GLY A 343 -7.17 4.30 -12.22
C GLY A 343 -6.88 4.60 -13.69
N SER A 344 -5.83 5.36 -13.99
CA SER A 344 -5.43 5.65 -15.39
C SER A 344 -4.64 4.51 -16.03
N LEU A 345 -3.91 3.70 -15.25
CA LEU A 345 -3.24 2.49 -15.77
C LEU A 345 -4.13 1.25 -15.76
N LEU A 346 -4.97 1.11 -14.73
CA LEU A 346 -5.81 -0.06 -14.51
C LEU A 346 -7.26 0.36 -14.26
N PRO A 347 -8.25 -0.41 -14.73
CA PRO A 347 -9.65 -0.15 -14.37
C PRO A 347 -9.81 -0.08 -12.86
N ALA A 348 -10.58 0.88 -12.35
CA ALA A 348 -10.72 1.09 -10.90
C ALA A 348 -11.17 -0.16 -10.12
N SER A 349 -11.92 -1.07 -10.75
CA SER A 349 -12.32 -2.36 -10.14
C SER A 349 -11.18 -3.39 -10.06
N ILE A 350 -10.18 -3.30 -10.94
CA ILE A 350 -8.94 -4.08 -10.88
C ILE A 350 -8.08 -3.52 -9.75
N THR A 351 -7.84 -2.20 -9.72
CA THR A 351 -7.08 -1.53 -8.66
C THR A 351 -7.65 -1.83 -7.28
N ARG A 352 -8.97 -1.69 -7.08
CA ARG A 352 -9.62 -2.00 -5.79
C ARG A 352 -9.46 -3.45 -5.33
N ARG A 353 -9.31 -4.41 -6.26
CA ARG A 353 -9.06 -5.82 -5.93
C ARG A 353 -7.58 -6.09 -5.68
N TRP A 354 -6.70 -5.44 -6.44
CA TRP A 354 -5.26 -5.51 -6.30
C TRP A 354 -4.80 -4.93 -4.95
N MET A 355 -5.40 -3.82 -4.52
CA MET A 355 -5.18 -3.20 -3.22
C MET A 355 -6.02 -3.89 -2.14
N LYS A 356 -5.93 -5.22 -2.02
CA LYS A 356 -6.48 -5.98 -0.90
C LYS A 356 -5.40 -6.84 -0.26
N PRO A 357 -5.49 -7.10 1.06
CA PRO A 357 -4.60 -8.05 1.69
C PRO A 357 -4.83 -9.44 1.10
N HIS A 358 -3.73 -10.15 0.83
CA HIS A 358 -3.73 -11.56 0.47
C HIS A 358 -3.50 -12.45 1.71
N SER A 359 -2.78 -11.92 2.72
CA SER A 359 -2.64 -12.54 4.03
C SER A 359 -2.45 -11.48 5.11
N HIS A 360 -3.01 -11.70 6.30
CA HIS A 360 -2.58 -10.98 7.48
C HIS A 360 -1.22 -11.49 7.96
N THR A 361 -0.52 -10.69 8.75
CA THR A 361 0.68 -11.13 9.47
C THR A 361 0.30 -11.63 10.87
N SER A 362 1.29 -11.88 11.73
CA SER A 362 1.05 -12.19 13.14
C SER A 362 0.63 -10.98 13.98
N THR A 363 0.55 -9.78 13.40
CA THR A 363 0.04 -8.57 14.05
C THR A 363 -1.25 -8.09 13.37
N LEU A 364 -2.08 -7.35 14.11
CA LEU A 364 -3.39 -6.88 13.61
C LEU A 364 -3.27 -5.65 12.69
N ASP A 365 -2.15 -4.95 12.78
CA ASP A 365 -1.86 -3.69 12.08
C ASP A 365 -1.04 -3.88 10.80
N SER A 366 -0.74 -5.13 10.42
CA SER A 366 0.08 -5.41 9.24
C SER A 366 -0.44 -6.59 8.43
N SER A 367 -0.50 -6.40 7.11
CA SER A 367 -0.88 -7.42 6.13
C SER A 367 0.02 -7.38 4.90
N VAL A 368 0.04 -8.48 4.14
CA VAL A 368 0.76 -8.62 2.89
C VAL A 368 -0.23 -8.73 1.73
N GLY A 369 -0.10 -7.86 0.75
CA GLY A 369 -0.78 -7.89 -0.54
C GLY A 369 0.18 -8.30 -1.65
N ALA A 370 -0.11 -7.92 -2.90
CA ALA A 370 0.68 -8.31 -4.06
C ALA A 370 1.28 -7.10 -4.80
N PRO A 371 2.43 -6.51 -4.45
CA PRO A 371 3.37 -6.88 -3.40
C PRO A 371 3.25 -6.00 -2.14
N TRP A 372 2.07 -5.41 -1.91
CA TRP A 372 1.86 -4.38 -0.89
C TRP A 372 2.26 -4.83 0.53
N GLU A 373 3.04 -4.01 1.22
CA GLU A 373 3.16 -3.97 2.67
C GLU A 373 2.03 -3.07 3.17
N ILE A 374 0.98 -3.66 3.74
CA ILE A 374 -0.22 -2.93 4.16
C ILE A 374 -0.11 -2.67 5.65
N ILE A 375 -0.03 -1.40 6.03
CA ILE A 375 -0.03 -0.96 7.43
C ILE A 375 -1.37 -0.33 7.76
N THR A 376 -2.02 -0.81 8.81
CA THR A 376 -3.29 -0.27 9.29
C THR A 376 -3.02 0.72 10.41
N LEU A 377 -3.29 2.00 10.16
CA LEU A 377 -3.19 3.06 11.17
C LEU A 377 -4.50 3.17 11.95
N GLU A 378 -4.39 3.37 13.26
CA GLU A 378 -5.54 3.65 14.14
C GLU A 378 -5.70 5.17 14.32
N ASN A 379 -6.70 5.77 13.68
CA ASN A 379 -7.00 7.20 13.77
C ASN A 379 -8.51 7.43 13.95
N GLY A 380 -9.08 6.90 15.04
CA GLY A 380 -10.53 6.86 15.27
C GLY A 380 -11.25 5.75 14.48
N ARG A 381 -10.64 5.28 13.40
CA ARG A 381 -10.98 4.10 12.60
C ARG A 381 -9.70 3.48 12.01
N PRO A 382 -9.72 2.22 11.57
CA PRO A 382 -8.64 1.64 10.79
C PRO A 382 -8.52 2.34 9.43
N ILE A 383 -7.29 2.73 9.08
CA ILE A 383 -6.92 3.29 7.78
C ILE A 383 -5.80 2.43 7.20
N ASP A 384 -6.07 1.74 6.10
CA ASP A 384 -5.06 0.94 5.42
C ASP A 384 -4.17 1.80 4.51
N ILE A 385 -2.87 1.72 4.74
CA ILE A 385 -1.82 2.34 3.93
C ILE A 385 -1.13 1.26 3.13
N TYR A 386 -1.24 1.34 1.81
CA TYR A 386 -0.67 0.39 0.87
C TYR A 386 0.72 0.88 0.51
N SER A 387 1.73 0.27 1.10
CA SER A 387 3.12 0.72 0.96
C SER A 387 4.00 -0.34 0.32
N LYS A 388 5.18 0.07 -0.13
CA LYS A 388 6.28 -0.83 -0.43
C LYS A 388 7.59 -0.11 -0.12
N ALA A 389 8.38 -0.67 0.79
CA ALA A 389 9.75 -0.24 1.01
C ALA A 389 10.72 -0.90 0.03
N GLY A 390 11.89 -0.30 -0.18
CA GLY A 390 12.94 -0.88 -0.99
C GLY A 390 14.32 -0.41 -0.60
N ASP A 391 15.27 -1.34 -0.55
CA ASP A 391 16.64 -1.08 -0.15
C ASP A 391 17.62 -1.69 -1.16
N ILE A 392 18.71 -0.96 -1.41
CA ILE A 392 19.85 -1.44 -2.17
C ILE A 392 21.10 -0.65 -1.76
N GLY A 393 21.92 -1.26 -0.90
CA GLY A 393 23.14 -0.66 -0.41
C GLY A 393 22.91 0.67 0.30
N ALA A 394 23.48 1.74 -0.26
CA ALA A 394 23.36 3.11 0.24
C ALA A 394 22.02 3.81 -0.07
N TYR A 395 21.05 3.12 -0.68
CA TYR A 395 19.77 3.69 -1.09
C TYR A 395 18.60 2.96 -0.43
N SER A 396 17.65 3.75 0.09
CA SER A 396 16.37 3.26 0.60
C SER A 396 15.23 4.11 0.03
N SER A 397 14.07 3.50 -0.15
CA SER A 397 12.91 4.19 -0.70
C SER A 397 11.59 3.61 -0.20
N MET A 398 10.53 4.40 -0.32
CA MET A 398 9.17 3.98 -0.05
C MET A 398 8.19 4.70 -0.97
N ILE A 399 7.16 3.98 -1.41
CA ILE A 399 5.89 4.56 -1.87
C ILE A 399 4.79 4.09 -0.93
N ALA A 400 3.84 4.98 -0.62
CA ALA A 400 2.69 4.70 0.23
C ALA A 400 1.43 5.37 -0.33
N LEU A 401 0.33 4.61 -0.41
CA LEU A 401 -0.94 5.05 -1.00
C LEU A 401 -2.10 4.83 -0.03
N SER A 402 -3.03 5.79 0.03
CA SER A 402 -4.28 5.66 0.77
C SER A 402 -5.48 5.90 -0.16
N PRO A 403 -6.15 4.83 -0.62
CA PRO A 403 -7.36 4.94 -1.44
C PRO A 403 -8.51 5.67 -0.75
N ASP A 404 -8.59 5.60 0.58
CA ASP A 404 -9.62 6.26 1.39
C ASP A 404 -9.64 7.78 1.23
N TYR A 405 -8.45 8.38 1.04
CA TYR A 405 -8.30 9.83 0.89
C TYR A 405 -7.84 10.27 -0.49
N ASP A 406 -7.57 9.32 -1.40
CA ASP A 406 -7.02 9.60 -2.73
C ASP A 406 -5.70 10.40 -2.66
N VAL A 407 -4.85 10.01 -1.70
CA VAL A 407 -3.57 10.65 -1.35
C VAL A 407 -2.49 9.60 -1.14
N GLY A 408 -1.25 9.95 -1.49
CA GLY A 408 -0.07 9.14 -1.23
C GLY A 408 1.17 9.98 -0.97
N PHE A 409 2.27 9.30 -0.66
CA PHE A 409 3.58 9.92 -0.54
C PHE A 409 4.71 8.98 -1.01
N THR A 410 5.83 9.58 -1.41
CA THR A 410 7.08 8.88 -1.75
C THR A 410 8.23 9.43 -0.92
N ILE A 411 9.11 8.57 -0.43
CA ILE A 411 10.30 8.93 0.36
C ILE A 411 11.50 8.25 -0.26
N PHE A 412 12.44 9.01 -0.80
CA PHE A 412 13.69 8.50 -1.37
C PHE A 412 14.86 8.98 -0.53
N PHE A 413 15.78 8.07 -0.23
CA PHE A 413 16.85 8.29 0.73
C PHE A 413 18.17 7.73 0.20
N ALA A 414 19.26 8.47 0.43
CA ALA A 414 20.62 8.05 0.13
C ALA A 414 21.55 8.38 1.31
N GLY A 415 22.17 7.35 1.90
CA GLY A 415 22.95 7.46 3.13
C GLY A 415 23.11 6.11 3.83
N THR A 416 23.44 6.14 5.12
CA THR A 416 23.60 4.93 5.96
C THR A 416 22.35 4.63 6.77
N ASP A 417 22.14 3.37 7.15
CA ASP A 417 20.99 2.92 7.95
C ASP A 417 19.62 3.33 7.35
N GLY A 418 19.53 3.33 6.01
CA GLY A 418 18.44 3.97 5.28
C GLY A 418 17.05 3.40 5.57
N HIS A 419 16.91 2.07 5.73
CA HIS A 419 15.61 1.45 5.95
C HIS A 419 14.90 2.00 7.21
N ALA A 420 15.62 2.06 8.34
CA ALA A 420 15.08 2.57 9.60
C ALA A 420 14.76 4.07 9.52
N LYS A 421 15.58 4.85 8.80
CA LYS A 421 15.37 6.30 8.62
C LYS A 421 14.19 6.61 7.69
N VAL A 422 13.98 5.81 6.63
CA VAL A 422 12.79 5.90 5.77
C VAL A 422 11.53 5.55 6.56
N ALA A 423 11.56 4.50 7.39
CA ALA A 423 10.46 4.16 8.28
C ALA A 423 10.13 5.31 9.26
N LEU A 424 11.16 5.91 9.89
CA LEU A 424 10.98 7.08 10.76
C LEU A 424 10.34 8.26 10.01
N ALA A 425 10.80 8.57 8.80
CA ALA A 425 10.20 9.63 7.99
C ALA A 425 8.74 9.32 7.62
N ALA A 426 8.41 8.07 7.29
CA ALA A 426 7.05 7.63 7.01
C ALA A 426 6.12 7.77 8.23
N ASP A 427 6.60 7.44 9.44
CA ASP A 427 5.87 7.63 10.68
C ASP A 427 5.60 9.12 10.96
N LEU A 428 6.61 9.98 10.78
CA LEU A 428 6.48 11.43 10.98
C LEU A 428 5.48 12.05 10.00
N ILE A 429 5.51 11.63 8.73
CA ILE A 429 4.54 12.06 7.72
C ILE A 429 3.14 11.59 8.11
N SER A 430 2.98 10.29 8.40
CA SER A 430 1.69 9.67 8.68
C SER A 430 1.01 10.23 9.93
N ALA A 431 1.78 10.52 10.98
CA ALA A 431 1.29 11.05 12.25
C ALA A 431 0.56 12.39 12.13
N LYS A 432 0.81 13.16 11.06
CA LYS A 432 0.20 14.46 10.81
C LYS A 432 -0.70 14.48 9.58
N LEU A 433 -0.29 13.76 8.53
CA LEU A 433 -1.01 13.71 7.27
C LEU A 433 -2.41 13.13 7.43
N PHE A 434 -2.56 11.94 8.03
CA PHE A 434 -3.86 11.26 8.10
C PHE A 434 -4.87 11.93 9.04
N PRO A 435 -4.48 12.42 10.23
CA PRO A 435 -5.39 13.25 11.03
C PRO A 435 -5.82 14.53 10.31
N GLY A 436 -4.91 15.17 9.57
CA GLY A 436 -5.22 16.35 8.75
C GLY A 436 -6.20 16.04 7.61
N LEU A 437 -6.03 14.91 6.93
CA LEU A 437 -6.93 14.44 5.87
C LEU A 437 -8.33 14.10 6.40
N GLU A 438 -8.42 13.39 7.53
CA GLU A 438 -9.70 13.05 8.18
C GLU A 438 -10.44 14.33 8.62
N ALA A 439 -9.73 15.28 9.24
CA ALA A 439 -10.31 16.56 9.64
C ALA A 439 -10.78 17.40 8.44
N ALA A 440 -9.99 17.47 7.36
CA ALA A 440 -10.39 18.15 6.13
C ALA A 440 -11.59 17.47 5.46
N ALA A 441 -11.62 16.13 5.38
CA ALA A 441 -12.73 15.37 4.83
C ALA A 441 -14.03 15.63 5.60
N LYS A 442 -13.96 15.63 6.93
CA LYS A 442 -15.09 15.95 7.81
C LYS A 442 -15.60 17.38 7.62
N ASP A 443 -14.71 18.38 7.61
CA ASP A 443 -15.09 19.79 7.44
C ASP A 443 -15.74 20.04 6.07
N GLN A 444 -15.13 19.52 5.01
CA GLN A 444 -15.69 19.58 3.66
C GLN A 444 -17.04 18.87 3.58
N ALA A 445 -17.19 17.72 4.23
CA ALA A 445 -18.46 16.98 4.26
C ALA A 445 -19.56 17.73 5.03
N ALA A 446 -19.22 18.35 6.16
CA ALA A 446 -20.15 19.18 6.93
C ALA A 446 -20.68 20.35 6.10
N SER A 447 -19.79 21.07 5.39
CA SER A 447 -20.16 22.17 4.50
C SER A 447 -20.98 21.70 3.28
N ARG A 448 -20.56 20.60 2.66
CA ARG A 448 -21.14 20.11 1.41
C ARG A 448 -22.51 19.45 1.63
N PHE A 449 -22.61 18.53 2.57
CA PHE A 449 -23.80 17.68 2.78
C PHE A 449 -24.66 18.12 3.96
N GLY A 450 -24.10 18.85 4.93
CA GLY A 450 -24.85 19.32 6.09
C GLY A 450 -25.95 20.32 5.72
N GLY A 451 -27.02 20.33 6.53
CA GLY A 451 -28.17 21.21 6.36
C GLY A 451 -29.50 20.44 6.35
N ASP A 452 -30.57 21.21 6.16
CA ASP A 452 -31.93 20.68 6.12
C ASP A 452 -32.38 20.48 4.67
N TYR A 453 -33.20 19.45 4.49
CA TYR A 453 -33.78 19.06 3.21
C TYR A 453 -35.29 18.87 3.41
N ALA A 454 -36.12 19.50 2.60
CA ALA A 454 -37.57 19.48 2.79
C ALA A 454 -38.33 19.41 1.47
N SER A 455 -39.45 18.69 1.45
CA SER A 455 -40.36 18.68 0.31
C SER A 455 -41.05 20.04 0.12
N ALA A 456 -41.53 20.30 -1.10
CA ALA A 456 -42.34 21.48 -1.39
C ALA A 456 -43.63 21.55 -0.53
N GLU A 457 -44.22 22.74 -0.44
CA GLU A 457 -45.40 23.02 0.40
C GLU A 457 -46.50 21.95 0.25
N GLY A 458 -46.98 21.41 1.38
CA GLY A 458 -48.10 20.47 1.44
C GLY A 458 -47.73 19.02 1.72
N VAL A 459 -46.45 18.63 1.64
CA VAL A 459 -45.96 17.33 2.11
C VAL A 459 -45.05 17.54 3.31
N ASN A 460 -45.36 16.88 4.44
CA ASN A 460 -44.56 16.99 5.67
C ASN A 460 -43.41 15.97 5.64
N SER A 461 -42.42 16.20 4.78
CA SER A 461 -41.21 15.38 4.71
C SER A 461 -39.96 16.25 4.84
N THR A 462 -39.11 15.93 5.82
CA THR A 462 -37.87 16.65 6.11
C THR A 462 -36.76 15.68 6.50
N ILE A 463 -35.51 16.03 6.18
CA ILE A 463 -34.29 15.36 6.65
C ILE A 463 -33.28 16.43 7.06
N SER A 464 -32.64 16.25 8.20
CA SER A 464 -31.53 17.10 8.63
C SER A 464 -30.24 16.28 8.68
N ILE A 465 -29.20 16.75 8.00
CA ILE A 465 -27.87 16.11 7.95
C ILE A 465 -26.87 16.98 8.70
N THR A 466 -26.05 16.35 9.54
CA THR A 466 -24.96 17.02 10.28
C THR A 466 -23.73 16.13 10.38
N THR A 467 -22.63 16.69 10.84
CA THR A 467 -21.47 15.97 11.39
C THR A 467 -21.40 16.21 12.89
N ASP A 468 -20.88 15.25 13.64
CA ASP A 468 -20.57 15.36 15.08
C ASP A 468 -19.25 14.61 15.36
N ASP A 469 -18.96 14.24 16.62
CA ASP A 469 -17.73 13.51 16.97
C ASP A 469 -17.75 12.02 16.56
N GLY A 470 -18.88 11.50 16.05
CA GLY A 470 -18.99 10.15 15.52
C GLY A 470 -18.65 10.06 14.02
N PRO A 471 -18.46 8.84 13.50
CA PRO A 471 -18.14 8.59 12.09
C PRO A 471 -19.32 8.89 11.18
N GLY A 472 -19.01 9.14 9.90
CA GLY A 472 -20.00 9.38 8.85
C GLY A 472 -20.85 10.64 9.04
N LEU A 473 -21.79 10.86 8.12
CA LEU A 473 -22.78 11.94 8.24
C LEU A 473 -23.94 11.45 9.12
N GLN A 474 -24.31 12.19 10.15
CA GLN A 474 -25.46 11.87 10.99
C GLN A 474 -26.77 12.37 10.35
N ILE A 475 -27.79 11.51 10.34
CA ILE A 475 -29.18 11.95 10.14
C ILE A 475 -29.71 12.43 11.50
N ALA A 476 -29.75 13.74 11.71
CA ALA A 476 -30.17 14.34 12.99
C ALA A 476 -31.69 14.30 13.19
N SER A 477 -32.46 14.43 12.11
CA SER A 477 -33.90 14.23 12.11
C SER A 477 -34.37 13.73 10.75
N TRP A 478 -35.44 12.93 10.73
CA TRP A 478 -36.03 12.42 9.51
C TRP A 478 -37.53 12.19 9.67
N VAL A 479 -38.31 13.02 8.97
CA VAL A 479 -39.77 12.91 8.88
C VAL A 479 -40.15 12.58 7.44
N ASN A 480 -41.07 11.64 7.24
CA ASN A 480 -41.69 11.38 5.95
C ASN A 480 -43.21 11.35 6.07
N ASN A 481 -43.89 12.27 5.39
CA ASN A 481 -45.35 12.45 5.45
C ASN A 481 -45.89 12.48 6.91
N GLY A 482 -45.22 13.23 7.78
CA GLY A 482 -45.55 13.37 9.20
C GLY A 482 -45.15 12.19 10.09
N THR A 483 -44.50 11.16 9.54
CA THR A 483 -44.02 10.00 10.29
C THR A 483 -42.55 10.16 10.63
N ASP A 484 -42.18 9.96 11.90
CA ASP A 484 -40.78 9.87 12.33
C ASP A 484 -40.15 8.58 11.80
N MET A 485 -39.20 8.72 10.88
CA MET A 485 -38.54 7.59 10.24
C MET A 485 -37.50 6.94 11.13
N ILE A 486 -36.86 7.67 12.04
CA ILE A 486 -35.91 7.09 13.00
C ILE A 486 -36.67 6.15 13.94
N GLN A 487 -37.83 6.59 14.46
CA GLN A 487 -38.69 5.73 15.28
C GLN A 487 -39.21 4.50 14.51
N SER A 488 -39.50 4.66 13.22
CA SER A 488 -39.91 3.56 12.35
C SER A 488 -38.80 2.53 12.20
N LEU A 489 -37.56 2.97 11.94
CA LEU A 489 -36.38 2.12 11.83
C LEU A 489 -36.05 1.41 13.14
N MET A 490 -36.15 2.10 14.28
CA MET A 490 -36.00 1.49 15.60
C MET A 490 -37.00 0.37 15.83
N THR A 491 -38.26 0.58 15.42
CA THR A 491 -39.31 -0.44 15.54
C THR A 491 -38.99 -1.66 14.67
N MET A 492 -38.50 -1.44 13.44
CA MET A 492 -38.07 -2.51 12.53
C MET A 492 -36.86 -3.28 13.05
N SER A 493 -35.92 -2.62 13.72
CA SER A 493 -34.72 -3.23 14.29
C SER A 493 -34.89 -3.74 15.73
N ASN A 494 -36.11 -3.66 16.28
CA ASN A 494 -36.41 -3.95 17.69
C ASN A 494 -35.50 -3.20 18.68
N ALA A 495 -35.07 -1.98 18.31
CA ALA A 495 -34.29 -1.11 19.18
C ALA A 495 -35.20 -0.42 20.20
N GLN A 496 -34.85 -0.54 21.48
CA GLN A 496 -35.65 -0.03 22.60
C GLN A 496 -35.13 1.30 23.17
N ASP A 497 -33.88 1.64 22.91
CA ASP A 497 -33.20 2.80 23.49
C ASP A 497 -32.83 3.82 22.40
N PRO A 498 -33.61 4.91 22.26
CA PRO A 498 -33.37 5.96 21.27
C PRO A 498 -32.00 6.63 21.43
N SER A 499 -31.47 6.72 22.66
CA SER A 499 -30.19 7.38 22.92
C SER A 499 -29.00 6.67 22.28
N THR A 500 -29.16 5.38 21.98
CA THR A 500 -28.13 4.55 21.36
C THR A 500 -28.35 4.33 19.87
N PHE A 501 -29.46 4.82 19.31
CA PHE A 501 -29.83 4.60 17.92
C PHE A 501 -29.44 5.80 17.04
N SER A 502 -28.26 5.73 16.42
CA SER A 502 -27.75 6.77 15.52
C SER A 502 -27.71 6.25 14.08
N VAL A 503 -28.38 6.94 13.15
CA VAL A 503 -28.37 6.61 11.72
C VAL A 503 -27.28 7.42 11.04
N ARG A 504 -26.30 6.73 10.45
CA ARG A 504 -25.08 7.33 9.88
C ARG A 504 -24.96 7.01 8.40
N LEU A 505 -24.72 7.99 7.54
CA LEU A 505 -24.50 7.81 6.11
C LEU A 505 -22.99 7.72 5.81
N TYR A 506 -22.61 6.71 5.04
CA TYR A 506 -21.25 6.47 4.57
C TYR A 506 -21.19 6.48 3.05
N PRO A 507 -20.12 7.02 2.45
CA PRO A 507 -19.94 7.01 1.01
C PRO A 507 -19.77 5.57 0.50
N THR A 508 -20.38 5.27 -0.64
CA THR A 508 -20.24 3.95 -1.29
C THR A 508 -19.07 3.88 -2.28
N GLY A 509 -18.47 5.03 -2.61
CA GLY A 509 -17.57 5.18 -3.74
C GLY A 509 -18.26 5.11 -5.12
N LEU A 510 -19.59 5.04 -5.16
CA LEU A 510 -20.37 5.11 -6.40
C LEU A 510 -20.80 6.55 -6.67
N ASP A 511 -20.33 7.09 -7.79
CA ASP A 511 -20.68 8.42 -8.28
C ASP A 511 -21.04 8.40 -9.78
N SER A 512 -21.71 9.46 -10.20
CA SER A 512 -21.97 9.78 -11.61
C SER A 512 -22.08 11.29 -11.75
N PRO A 513 -22.02 11.85 -12.97
CA PRO A 513 -22.19 13.30 -13.15
C PRO A 513 -23.46 13.80 -12.45
N GLY A 514 -23.27 14.62 -11.41
CA GLY A 514 -24.35 15.22 -10.64
C GLY A 514 -24.91 14.38 -9.48
N GLN A 515 -24.37 13.19 -9.17
CA GLN A 515 -24.91 12.34 -8.10
C GLN A 515 -23.83 11.54 -7.35
N ILE A 516 -23.97 11.37 -6.04
CA ILE A 516 -23.18 10.41 -5.24
C ILE A 516 -24.08 9.58 -4.33
N ALA A 517 -23.78 8.29 -4.25
CA ALA A 517 -24.54 7.34 -3.45
C ALA A 517 -23.90 7.10 -2.09
N PHE A 518 -24.76 7.08 -1.07
CA PHE A 518 -24.44 6.76 0.31
C PHE A 518 -25.27 5.58 0.78
N ARG A 519 -24.78 4.91 1.82
CA ARG A 519 -25.52 3.89 2.56
C ARG A 519 -25.64 4.28 4.03
N ALA A 520 -26.83 4.13 4.59
CA ALA A 520 -27.08 4.33 6.00
C ALA A 520 -26.72 3.08 6.80
N VAL A 521 -25.84 3.19 7.77
CA VAL A 521 -25.67 2.15 8.79
C VAL A 521 -26.68 2.41 9.89
N LEU A 522 -27.47 1.37 10.15
CA LEU A 522 -28.36 1.28 11.29
C LEU A 522 -27.62 0.50 12.38
N PRO A 523 -27.67 0.92 13.66
CA PRO A 523 -27.01 0.21 14.73
C PRO A 523 -27.50 -1.23 14.82
N ALA A 524 -26.63 -2.18 14.44
CA ALA A 524 -26.90 -3.60 14.50
C ALA A 524 -26.21 -4.17 15.74
N ARG A 525 -26.98 -4.69 16.70
CA ARG A 525 -26.41 -5.37 17.87
C ARG A 525 -26.52 -6.87 17.73
N LEU A 526 -25.37 -7.57 17.71
CA LEU A 526 -25.32 -8.94 18.21
C LEU A 526 -25.55 -8.87 19.73
N SER A 527 -26.76 -9.23 20.15
CA SER A 527 -27.17 -9.22 21.55
C SER A 527 -26.56 -10.41 22.30
N THR A 528 -25.34 -10.24 22.81
CA THR A 528 -24.87 -10.76 24.11
C THR A 528 -23.63 -9.95 24.49
N ALA A 529 -23.76 -9.01 25.42
CA ALA A 529 -22.73 -8.05 25.82
C ALA A 529 -21.29 -8.62 25.78
N GLY A 530 -20.49 -8.22 24.78
CA GLY A 530 -19.03 -8.14 24.83
C GLY A 530 -18.25 -9.34 25.36
N ASN A 531 -18.80 -10.55 25.33
CA ASN A 531 -18.18 -11.73 25.95
C ASN A 531 -16.94 -12.23 25.19
N GLY A 532 -16.72 -11.70 23.98
CA GLY A 532 -15.59 -12.03 23.11
C GLY A 532 -15.84 -11.64 21.66
N PRO A 533 -14.82 -11.82 20.78
CA PRO A 533 -14.81 -11.30 19.40
C PRO A 533 -16.01 -11.76 18.57
N PHE A 534 -16.48 -13.00 18.73
CA PHE A 534 -17.63 -13.54 18.00
C PHE A 534 -18.98 -12.87 18.35
N THR A 535 -19.04 -12.15 19.47
CA THR A 535 -20.24 -11.47 19.97
C THR A 535 -20.12 -9.94 19.92
N SER A 536 -18.91 -9.44 19.67
CA SER A 536 -18.59 -8.01 19.55
C SER A 536 -18.10 -7.64 18.15
N GLU A 537 -18.22 -8.54 17.17
CA GLU A 537 -17.84 -8.29 15.78
C GLU A 537 -18.76 -7.23 15.15
N CYS A 538 -18.16 -6.35 14.35
CA CYS A 538 -18.91 -5.39 13.55
C CYS A 538 -19.55 -6.09 12.32
N LEU A 539 -20.88 -6.16 12.30
CA LEU A 539 -21.65 -6.88 11.28
C LEU A 539 -22.11 -6.03 10.08
N THR A 540 -21.64 -4.80 9.93
CA THR A 540 -22.11 -3.91 8.86
C THR A 540 -21.93 -4.50 7.46
N TRP A 541 -20.87 -5.28 7.24
CA TRP A 541 -20.64 -5.99 5.98
C TRP A 541 -21.73 -7.03 5.64
N VAL A 542 -22.50 -7.51 6.63
CA VAL A 542 -23.63 -8.43 6.47
C VAL A 542 -24.97 -7.68 6.38
N THR A 543 -25.09 -6.52 7.03
CA THR A 543 -26.37 -5.83 7.21
C THR A 543 -26.66 -4.76 6.16
N MET A 544 -25.64 -4.22 5.48
CA MET A 544 -25.84 -3.29 4.36
C MET A 544 -26.68 -3.93 3.25
N ASP A 545 -27.66 -3.20 2.72
CA ASP A 545 -28.64 -3.64 1.72
C ASP A 545 -29.49 -4.88 2.14
N ALA A 546 -29.41 -5.34 3.40
CA ALA A 546 -30.11 -6.54 3.85
C ALA A 546 -31.62 -6.33 4.01
N GLN A 547 -32.04 -5.09 4.34
CA GLN A 547 -33.45 -4.73 4.44
C GLN A 547 -33.87 -3.95 3.19
N ILE A 548 -34.75 -4.55 2.38
CA ILE A 548 -35.23 -3.98 1.12
C ILE A 548 -36.75 -3.82 1.12
N TYR A 549 -37.25 -2.81 0.41
CA TYR A 549 -38.69 -2.60 0.19
C TYR A 549 -39.00 -2.29 -1.27
N GLY A 550 -39.55 -3.30 -1.97
CA GLY A 550 -39.84 -3.21 -3.40
C GLY A 550 -38.57 -3.09 -4.27
N GLY A 551 -37.51 -3.80 -3.89
CA GLY A 551 -36.23 -3.86 -4.63
C GLY A 551 -35.27 -2.71 -4.36
N ILE A 552 -35.50 -1.91 -3.33
CA ILE A 552 -34.66 -0.76 -2.93
C ILE A 552 -34.28 -0.94 -1.46
N GLY A 553 -32.99 -0.85 -1.15
CA GLY A 553 -32.47 -0.87 0.22
C GLY A 553 -33.03 0.29 1.05
N ILE A 554 -33.47 0.01 2.27
CA ILE A 554 -33.97 1.06 3.18
C ILE A 554 -32.87 2.04 3.59
N ASP A 555 -31.63 1.60 3.46
CA ASP A 555 -30.38 2.29 3.77
C ASP A 555 -29.84 3.08 2.58
N GLU A 556 -30.54 3.15 1.46
CA GLU A 556 -30.02 3.76 0.25
C GLU A 556 -30.36 5.26 0.10
N PHE A 557 -29.31 6.08 0.02
CA PHE A 557 -29.41 7.53 -0.13
C PHE A 557 -28.60 8.01 -1.33
N VAL A 558 -29.13 8.99 -2.06
CA VAL A 558 -28.41 9.66 -3.15
C VAL A 558 -28.46 11.16 -2.93
N PHE A 559 -27.29 11.80 -2.91
CA PHE A 559 -27.18 13.26 -2.98
C PHE A 559 -27.07 13.68 -4.45
N ASN A 560 -27.79 14.72 -4.84
CA ASN A 560 -27.72 15.31 -6.17
C ASN A 560 -27.01 16.66 -6.13
N PHE A 561 -26.36 17.01 -7.23
CA PHE A 561 -25.51 18.20 -7.37
C PHE A 561 -25.91 19.02 -8.57
N ASN A 562 -25.70 20.33 -8.46
CA ASN A 562 -25.71 21.21 -9.63
C ASN A 562 -24.36 21.15 -10.38
N GLU A 563 -24.28 21.84 -11.51
CA GLU A 563 -23.06 21.96 -12.32
C GLU A 563 -21.88 22.60 -11.56
N ALA A 564 -22.17 23.39 -10.52
CA ALA A 564 -21.16 24.01 -9.66
C ALA A 564 -20.67 23.08 -8.53
N GLY A 565 -21.11 21.81 -8.49
CA GLY A 565 -20.69 20.82 -7.49
C GLY A 565 -21.30 21.03 -6.09
N SER A 566 -22.32 21.88 -5.97
CA SER A 566 -23.06 22.08 -4.71
C SER A 566 -24.22 21.10 -4.60
N VAL A 567 -24.43 20.54 -3.40
CA VAL A 567 -25.58 19.64 -3.13
C VAL A 567 -26.88 20.43 -3.27
N THR A 568 -27.80 19.93 -4.10
CA THR A 568 -29.12 20.52 -4.30
C THR A 568 -30.24 19.75 -3.63
N SER A 569 -30.08 18.44 -3.43
CA SER A 569 -31.11 17.59 -2.84
C SER A 569 -30.56 16.25 -2.34
N ILE A 570 -31.33 15.60 -1.47
CA ILE A 570 -31.11 14.22 -1.02
C ILE A 570 -32.32 13.35 -1.40
N THR A 571 -32.08 12.10 -1.77
CA THR A 571 -33.10 11.12 -2.16
C THR A 571 -32.90 9.83 -1.37
N PRO A 572 -33.65 9.61 -0.27
CA PRO A 572 -33.81 8.28 0.32
C PRO A 572 -34.61 7.42 -0.67
N ARG A 573 -33.93 6.57 -1.44
CA ARG A 573 -34.55 5.93 -2.62
C ARG A 573 -35.76 5.06 -2.25
N VAL A 574 -35.72 4.44 -1.07
CA VAL A 574 -36.83 3.61 -0.56
C VAL A 574 -38.15 4.38 -0.44
N LEU A 575 -38.07 5.68 -0.11
CA LEU A 575 -39.23 6.57 0.00
C LEU A 575 -39.72 7.08 -1.35
N ARG A 576 -38.95 6.86 -2.43
CA ARG A 576 -39.27 7.34 -3.80
C ARG A 576 -39.54 8.84 -3.83
N ALA A 577 -38.84 9.58 -2.97
CA ALA A 577 -39.00 11.02 -2.78
C ALA A 577 -37.63 11.70 -2.76
N THR A 578 -37.55 12.86 -3.41
CA THR A 578 -36.37 13.73 -3.43
C THR A 578 -36.68 14.99 -2.65
N LEU A 579 -35.83 15.32 -1.69
CA LEU A 579 -35.96 16.48 -0.82
C LEU A 579 -34.91 17.53 -1.22
N PRO A 580 -35.31 18.69 -1.78
CA PRO A 580 -34.43 19.83 -1.99
C PRO A 580 -33.76 20.31 -0.70
N LYS A 581 -32.51 20.77 -0.80
CA LYS A 581 -31.79 21.45 0.28
C LYS A 581 -32.40 22.85 0.49
N ILE A 582 -32.64 23.26 1.74
CA ILE A 582 -33.28 24.54 2.09
C ILE A 582 -32.34 25.53 2.79
#